data_AF-A0A354P5Y7-F1
#
_entry.id   AF-A0A354P5Y7-F1
#
_cell.length_a   1.000
_cell.length_b   1.000
_cell.length_c   1.000
_cell.angle_alpha   90.00
_cell.angle_beta   90.00
_cell.angle_gamma   90.00
#
_symmetry.space_group_name_H-M   'P 1'
#
loop_
_entity.id
_entity.type
_entity.pdbx_description
1 polymer ?
#
loop_
_entity_poly.entity_id
_entity_poly.type
_entity_poly.pdbx_seq_one_letter_code
_entity_poly.pdbx_strand_id
1 'polypeptide(L)'
;MSSPNVSVPHRRTRSDHASETAEDYVEAIAEIVEERGTCRVVDLATRFAVTHVTVSRIVARLVSLGLVETEPYQPVRLTEAGRKLAKRSKHRHDIVYKFLLALGVPAKTAAIDTEGIEHHVSPETLKRFEDFTARATAD
;
A
#
# COMPACT_ATOMS: atom_id res chain seq x y z
N MET A 1 1.86 -6.49 43.14
CA MET A 1 1.44 -5.34 42.30
C MET A 1 1.35 -5.85 40.86
N SER A 2 0.17 -6.30 40.42
CA SER A 2 -0.03 -6.72 39.04
C SER A 2 -0.24 -5.48 38.16
N SER A 3 0.68 -5.26 37.23
CA SER A 3 0.55 -4.22 36.21
C SER A 3 -0.69 -4.47 35.35
N PRO A 4 -1.39 -3.41 34.93
CA PRO A 4 -2.64 -3.55 34.20
C PRO A 4 -2.38 -4.10 32.79
N ASN A 5 -3.22 -5.06 32.41
CA ASN A 5 -3.28 -5.70 31.09
C ASN A 5 -3.70 -4.66 30.03
N VAL A 6 -2.72 -4.05 29.35
CA VAL A 6 -2.97 -3.13 28.23
C VAL A 6 -3.34 -3.93 26.99
N SER A 7 -4.62 -4.33 26.94
CA SER A 7 -5.52 -4.44 25.78
C SER A 7 -4.94 -4.92 24.43
N VAL A 8 -4.98 -6.25 24.24
CA VAL A 8 -4.78 -6.98 22.97
C VAL A 8 -5.42 -6.34 21.72
N PRO A 9 -6.63 -5.72 21.76
CA PRO A 9 -7.23 -5.09 20.58
C PRO A 9 -6.43 -3.91 20.01
N HIS A 10 -5.85 -3.06 20.87
CA HIS A 10 -5.10 -1.88 20.40
C HIS A 10 -3.77 -2.24 19.73
N ARG A 11 -3.20 -3.42 20.06
CA ARG A 11 -1.96 -3.91 19.44
C ARG A 11 -2.20 -4.39 18.01
N ARG A 12 -3.37 -5.01 17.76
CA ARG A 12 -3.75 -5.52 16.43
C ARG A 12 -3.98 -4.37 15.45
N THR A 13 -4.85 -3.42 15.81
CA THR A 13 -5.13 -2.23 14.97
C THR A 13 -3.87 -1.46 14.61
N ARG A 14 -2.93 -1.29 15.56
CA ARG A 14 -1.65 -0.60 15.28
C ARG A 14 -0.77 -1.39 14.30
N SER A 15 -0.79 -2.72 14.38
CA SER A 15 -0.03 -3.58 13.45
C SER A 15 -0.61 -3.51 12.04
N ASP A 16 -1.94 -3.54 11.93
CA ASP A 16 -2.64 -3.50 10.65
C ASP A 16 -2.37 -2.18 9.93
N HIS A 17 -2.53 -1.04 10.62
CA HIS A 17 -2.19 0.27 10.06
C HIS A 17 -0.71 0.43 9.68
N ALA A 18 0.20 -0.19 10.42
CA ALA A 18 1.61 -0.18 10.06
C ALA A 18 1.90 -0.99 8.80
N SER A 19 1.12 -2.06 8.55
CA SER A 19 1.20 -2.86 7.33
C SER A 19 0.63 -2.10 6.14
N GLU A 20 -0.55 -1.49 6.29
CA GLU A 20 -1.18 -0.61 5.29
C GLU A 20 -0.20 0.49 4.85
N THR A 21 0.32 1.26 5.81
CA THR A 21 1.30 2.33 5.51
C THR A 21 2.54 1.79 4.79
N ALA A 22 2.99 0.57 5.12
CA ALA A 22 4.13 -0.02 4.44
C ALA A 22 3.81 -0.41 2.99
N GLU A 23 2.64 -0.97 2.75
CA GLU A 23 2.13 -1.33 1.43
C GLU A 23 1.98 -0.09 0.55
N ASP A 24 1.34 0.97 1.04
CA ASP A 24 1.15 2.25 0.33
C ASP A 24 2.49 2.84 -0.11
N TYR A 25 3.47 2.89 0.79
CA TYR A 25 4.74 3.53 0.51
C TYR A 25 5.56 2.74 -0.49
N VAL A 26 5.59 1.41 -0.41
CA VAL A 26 6.37 0.64 -1.40
C VAL A 26 5.72 0.67 -2.79
N GLU A 27 4.39 0.75 -2.85
CA GLU A 27 3.65 0.95 -4.10
C GLU A 27 3.95 2.33 -4.70
N ALA A 28 3.81 3.40 -3.91
CA ALA A 28 4.14 4.75 -4.36
C ALA A 28 5.61 4.89 -4.82
N ILE A 29 6.56 4.24 -4.13
CA ILE A 29 7.97 4.23 -4.57
C ILE A 29 8.10 3.51 -5.91
N ALA A 30 7.44 2.36 -6.11
CA ALA A 30 7.47 1.63 -7.37
C ALA A 30 6.92 2.48 -8.53
N GLU A 31 5.75 3.10 -8.33
CA GLU A 31 5.10 3.97 -9.32
C GLU A 31 5.98 5.18 -9.68
N ILE A 32 6.49 5.90 -8.68
CA ILE A 32 7.34 7.07 -8.93
C ILE A 32 8.62 6.69 -9.67
N VAL A 33 9.22 5.53 -9.34
CA VAL A 33 10.40 5.03 -10.05
C VAL A 33 10.07 4.63 -11.49
N GLU A 34 8.92 4.02 -11.73
CA GLU A 34 8.47 3.68 -13.08
C GLU A 34 8.22 4.93 -13.93
N GLU A 35 7.59 5.96 -13.35
CA GLU A 35 7.27 7.22 -14.04
C GLU A 35 8.50 8.13 -14.27
N ARG A 36 9.39 8.23 -13.27
CA ARG A 36 10.43 9.28 -13.20
C ARG A 36 11.85 8.74 -13.11
N GLY A 37 12.03 7.42 -13.03
CA GLY A 37 13.32 6.74 -12.87
C GLY A 37 13.94 6.80 -11.47
N THR A 38 13.48 7.71 -10.59
CA THR A 38 13.98 7.84 -9.22
C THR A 38 12.88 8.35 -8.29
N CYS A 39 12.89 7.87 -7.03
CA CYS A 39 12.03 8.36 -5.97
C CYS A 39 12.87 9.02 -4.86
N ARG A 40 12.48 10.21 -4.41
CA ARG A 40 13.08 10.90 -3.26
C ARG A 40 12.02 11.14 -2.18
N VAL A 41 12.48 11.43 -0.96
CA VAL A 41 11.60 11.75 0.18
C VAL A 41 10.63 12.90 -0.13
N VAL A 42 11.05 13.89 -0.92
CA VAL A 42 10.16 14.99 -1.34
C VAL A 42 9.03 14.53 -2.25
N ASP A 43 9.28 13.56 -3.14
CA ASP A 43 8.24 13.03 -4.02
C ASP A 43 7.16 12.31 -3.21
N LEU A 44 7.56 11.53 -2.20
CA LEU A 44 6.65 10.88 -1.27
C LEU A 44 5.88 11.89 -0.42
N ALA A 45 6.53 12.95 0.06
CA ALA A 45 5.87 13.99 0.83
C ALA A 45 4.78 14.68 0.01
N THR A 46 5.05 14.95 -1.26
CA THR A 46 4.06 15.48 -2.20
C THR A 46 2.94 14.46 -2.48
N ARG A 47 3.27 13.20 -2.81
CA ARG A 47 2.30 12.13 -3.14
C ARG A 47 1.30 11.88 -2.02
N PHE A 48 1.77 11.85 -0.77
CA PHE A 48 0.94 11.57 0.40
C PHE A 48 0.40 12.84 1.09
N ALA A 49 0.73 14.03 0.59
CA ALA A 49 0.35 15.31 1.19
C ALA A 49 0.70 15.41 2.70
N VAL A 50 1.87 14.88 3.08
CA VAL A 50 2.37 14.89 4.47
C VAL A 50 3.70 15.64 4.57
N THR A 51 4.10 15.96 5.81
CA THR A 51 5.37 16.65 6.04
C THR A 51 6.58 15.75 5.70
N HIS A 52 7.69 16.38 5.32
CA HIS A 52 8.97 15.69 5.13
C HIS A 52 9.39 14.89 6.37
N VAL A 53 9.13 15.41 7.58
CA VAL A 53 9.44 14.72 8.85
C VAL A 53 8.64 13.41 8.98
N THR A 54 7.36 13.43 8.60
CA THR A 54 6.50 12.24 8.59
C THR A 54 7.05 11.19 7.64
N VAL A 55 7.36 11.56 6.39
CA VAL A 55 7.92 10.64 5.40
C VAL A 55 9.26 10.08 5.86
N SER A 56 10.18 10.91 6.37
CA SER A 56 11.48 10.43 6.86
C SER A 56 11.35 9.39 7.96
N ARG A 57 10.36 9.52 8.87
CA ARG A 57 10.09 8.52 9.91
C ARG A 57 9.56 7.22 9.33
N ILE A 58 8.65 7.29 8.36
CA ILE A 58 8.09 6.11 7.69
C ILE A 58 9.18 5.41 6.88
N VAL A 59 9.97 6.14 6.08
CA VAL A 59 11.10 5.58 5.32
C VAL A 59 12.12 4.91 6.26
N ALA A 60 12.49 5.53 7.38
CA ALA A 60 13.36 4.90 8.37
C ALA A 60 12.77 3.60 8.93
N ARG A 61 11.44 3.55 9.13
CA ARG A 61 10.75 2.32 9.52
C ARG A 61 10.83 1.26 8.42
N LEU A 62 10.62 1.61 7.16
CA LEU A 62 10.72 0.68 6.03
C LEU A 62 12.15 0.13 5.87
N VAL A 63 13.17 0.95 6.12
CA VAL A 63 14.57 0.50 6.18
C VAL A 63 14.74 -0.55 7.29
N SER A 64 14.19 -0.30 8.49
CA SER A 64 14.24 -1.29 9.58
C SER A 64 13.49 -2.60 9.29
N LEU A 65 12.54 -2.57 8.36
CA LEU A 65 11.79 -3.74 7.88
C LEU A 65 12.47 -4.41 6.68
N GLY A 66 13.58 -3.86 6.18
CA GLY A 66 14.29 -4.38 5.00
C GLY A 66 13.52 -4.22 3.69
N LEU A 67 12.54 -3.31 3.63
CA LEU A 67 11.70 -3.07 2.44
C LEU A 67 12.32 -2.03 1.51
N VAL A 68 13.06 -1.07 2.06
CA VAL A 68 13.73 -0.02 1.29
C VAL A 68 15.16 0.18 1.78
N GLU A 69 15.96 0.80 0.93
CA GLU A 69 17.31 1.28 1.24
C GLU A 69 17.43 2.75 0.82
N THR A 70 18.10 3.54 1.65
CA THR A 70 18.39 4.95 1.36
C THR A 70 19.50 5.45 2.29
N GLU A 71 20.24 6.44 1.83
CA GLU A 71 21.25 7.18 2.60
C GLU A 71 20.87 8.67 2.66
N PRO A 72 21.45 9.47 3.57
CA PRO A 72 21.17 10.90 3.63
C PRO A 72 21.32 11.57 2.25
N TYR A 73 20.27 12.29 1.84
CA TYR A 73 20.17 12.99 0.55
C TYR A 73 20.18 12.09 -0.71
N GLN A 74 20.13 10.77 -0.56
CA GLN A 74 20.05 9.83 -1.68
C GLN A 74 18.60 9.45 -2.01
N PRO A 75 18.34 8.93 -3.22
CA PRO A 75 17.05 8.32 -3.57
C PRO A 75 16.64 7.21 -2.59
N VAL A 76 15.32 6.99 -2.49
CA VAL A 76 14.74 5.81 -1.83
C VAL A 76 14.61 4.70 -2.85
N ARG A 77 15.19 3.53 -2.56
CA ARG A 77 15.16 2.37 -3.46
C ARG A 77 14.43 1.21 -2.77
N LEU A 78 13.61 0.49 -3.52
CA LEU A 78 13.02 -0.75 -3.03
C LEU A 78 14.10 -1.84 -2.97
N THR A 79 14.14 -2.60 -1.87
CA THR A 79 14.85 -3.87 -1.85
C THR A 79 14.06 -4.92 -2.64
N GLU A 80 14.58 -6.14 -2.76
CA GLU A 80 13.82 -7.24 -3.36
C GLU A 80 12.54 -7.57 -2.56
N ALA A 81 12.60 -7.49 -1.24
CA ALA A 81 11.42 -7.68 -0.40
C ALA A 81 10.40 -6.55 -0.61
N GLY A 82 10.85 -5.30 -0.70
CA GLY A 82 10.00 -4.15 -1.03
C GLY A 82 9.32 -4.27 -2.39
N ARG A 83 10.05 -4.69 -3.43
CA ARG A 83 9.48 -4.93 -4.77
C ARG A 83 8.41 -6.01 -4.76
N LYS A 84 8.62 -7.10 -4.02
CA LYS A 84 7.61 -8.17 -3.89
C LYS A 84 6.37 -7.68 -3.15
N LEU A 85 6.54 -6.86 -2.11
CA LEU A 85 5.43 -6.24 -1.40
C LEU A 85 4.65 -5.32 -2.32
N ALA A 86 5.31 -4.37 -3.00
CA ALA A 86 4.69 -3.43 -3.93
C ALA A 86 3.89 -4.14 -5.03
N LYS A 87 4.46 -5.18 -5.66
CA LYS A 87 3.75 -5.98 -6.67
C LYS A 87 2.51 -6.66 -6.11
N ARG A 88 2.56 -7.14 -4.87
CA ARG A 88 1.41 -7.78 -4.22
C ARG A 88 0.33 -6.76 -3.89
N SER A 89 0.70 -5.60 -3.35
CA SER A 89 -0.23 -4.49 -3.08
C SER A 89 -0.92 -4.03 -4.36
N LYS A 90 -0.13 -3.74 -5.39
CA LYS A 90 -0.65 -3.34 -6.71
C LYS A 90 -1.60 -4.36 -7.32
N HIS A 91 -1.29 -5.64 -7.21
CA HIS A 91 -2.16 -6.71 -7.69
C HIS A 91 -3.50 -6.75 -6.94
N ARG A 92 -3.50 -6.54 -5.61
CA ARG A 92 -4.74 -6.46 -4.81
C ARG A 92 -5.56 -5.24 -5.21
N HIS A 93 -4.92 -4.08 -5.33
CA HIS A 93 -5.53 -2.85 -5.83
C HIS A 93 -6.22 -3.09 -7.18
N ASP A 94 -5.50 -3.68 -8.15
CA ASP A 94 -6.04 -3.94 -9.49
C ASP A 94 -7.25 -4.88 -9.49
N ILE A 95 -7.29 -5.89 -8.62
CA ILE A 95 -8.45 -6.79 -8.50
C ILE A 95 -9.67 -6.02 -8.01
N VAL A 96 -9.51 -5.23 -6.93
CA VAL A 96 -10.61 -4.42 -6.38
C VAL A 96 -11.09 -3.40 -7.40
N TYR A 97 -10.17 -2.68 -8.04
CA TYR A 97 -10.50 -1.67 -9.04
C TYR A 97 -11.29 -2.26 -10.21
N LYS A 98 -10.80 -3.37 -10.81
CA LYS A 98 -11.50 -4.03 -11.93
C LYS A 98 -12.85 -4.58 -11.50
N PHE A 99 -12.98 -5.08 -10.29
CA PHE A 99 -14.25 -5.53 -9.76
C PHE A 99 -15.26 -4.39 -9.63
N LEU A 100 -14.86 -3.23 -9.08
CA LEU A 100 -15.73 -2.05 -9.01
C LEU A 100 -16.16 -1.56 -10.40
N LEU A 101 -15.24 -1.56 -11.37
CA LEU A 101 -15.58 -1.26 -12.77
C LEU A 101 -16.61 -2.25 -13.33
N ALA A 102 -16.44 -3.55 -13.08
CA ALA A 102 -17.37 -4.59 -13.53
C ALA A 102 -18.76 -4.47 -12.88
N LEU A 103 -18.86 -3.87 -11.68
CA LEU A 103 -20.14 -3.50 -11.06
C LEU A 103 -20.79 -2.26 -11.70
N GLY A 104 -20.11 -1.57 -12.62
CA GLY A 104 -20.59 -0.35 -13.25
C GLY A 104 -20.24 0.93 -12.48
N VAL A 105 -19.34 0.86 -11.49
CA VAL A 105 -18.86 2.07 -10.80
C VAL A 105 -18.01 2.90 -11.79
N PRO A 106 -18.24 4.21 -11.92
CA PRO A 106 -17.44 5.06 -12.79
C PRO A 106 -15.94 5.01 -12.42
N ALA A 107 -15.06 4.99 -13.41
CA ALA A 107 -13.61 4.82 -13.22
C ALA A 107 -12.99 5.77 -12.18
N LYS A 108 -13.40 7.05 -12.17
CA LYS A 108 -12.93 8.02 -11.16
C LYS A 108 -13.32 7.62 -9.73
N THR A 109 -14.55 7.16 -9.54
CA THR A 109 -15.05 6.70 -8.25
C THR A 109 -14.40 5.38 -7.86
N ALA A 110 -14.31 4.43 -8.79
CA ALA A 110 -13.64 3.14 -8.56
C ALA A 110 -12.18 3.32 -8.14
N ALA A 111 -11.45 4.27 -8.73
CA ALA A 111 -10.06 4.55 -8.37
C ALA A 111 -9.96 5.06 -6.92
N ILE A 112 -10.83 6.00 -6.53
CA ILE A 112 -10.85 6.54 -5.16
C ILE A 112 -11.29 5.49 -4.15
N ASP A 113 -12.34 4.73 -4.47
CA ASP A 113 -12.89 3.73 -3.56
C ASP A 113 -11.97 2.51 -3.41
N THR A 114 -11.15 2.21 -4.41
CA THR A 114 -10.16 1.12 -4.31
C THR A 114 -9.16 1.42 -3.21
N GLU A 115 -8.67 2.66 -3.14
CA GLU A 115 -7.72 3.13 -2.13
C GLU A 115 -8.32 2.96 -0.72
N GLY A 116 -7.75 2.06 0.07
CA GLY A 116 -8.23 1.65 1.39
C GLY A 116 -9.01 0.34 1.39
N ILE A 117 -9.81 0.03 0.37
CA ILE A 117 -10.56 -1.25 0.31
C ILE A 117 -9.59 -2.42 0.14
N GLU A 118 -8.60 -2.28 -0.73
CA GLU A 118 -7.60 -3.32 -1.03
C GLU A 118 -6.83 -3.82 0.19
N HIS A 119 -6.69 -3.04 1.26
CA HIS A 119 -6.03 -3.52 2.49
C HIS A 119 -6.96 -4.32 3.41
N HIS A 120 -8.26 -4.08 3.34
CA HIS A 120 -9.24 -4.68 4.25
C HIS A 120 -9.97 -5.89 3.66
N VAL A 121 -9.86 -6.14 2.36
CA VAL A 121 -10.49 -7.28 1.70
C VAL A 121 -9.76 -8.59 2.06
N SER A 122 -10.48 -9.57 2.58
CA SER A 122 -9.90 -10.89 2.88
C SER A 122 -9.42 -11.59 1.60
N PRO A 123 -8.41 -12.49 1.65
CA PRO A 123 -7.98 -13.25 0.48
C PRO A 123 -9.10 -14.04 -0.20
N GLU A 124 -10.05 -14.57 0.58
CA GLU A 124 -11.22 -15.27 0.04
C GLU A 124 -12.14 -14.32 -0.73
N THR A 125 -12.46 -13.16 -0.16
CA THR A 125 -13.27 -12.13 -0.82
C THR A 125 -12.59 -11.61 -2.08
N LEU A 126 -11.27 -11.37 -2.03
CA LEU A 126 -10.49 -10.89 -3.18
C LEU A 126 -10.53 -11.90 -4.33
N LYS A 127 -10.44 -13.21 -4.02
CA LYS A 127 -10.60 -14.27 -5.02
C LYS A 127 -11.99 -14.23 -5.67
N ARG A 128 -13.05 -13.97 -4.89
CA ARG A 128 -14.41 -13.83 -5.45
C ARG A 128 -14.53 -12.62 -6.38
N PHE A 129 -13.86 -11.52 -6.07
CA PHE A 129 -13.81 -10.34 -6.95
C PHE A 129 -13.15 -10.68 -8.29
N GLU A 130 -12.02 -11.37 -8.25
CA GLU A 130 -11.30 -11.83 -9.44
C GLU A 130 -12.16 -12.79 -10.29
N ASP A 131 -12.73 -13.83 -9.66
CA ASP A 131 -13.61 -14.80 -10.32
C ASP A 131 -14.84 -14.13 -10.97
N PHE A 132 -15.43 -13.13 -10.30
CA PHE A 132 -16.56 -12.38 -10.83
C PHE A 132 -16.17 -11.56 -12.06
N THR A 133 -15.07 -10.81 -11.95
CA THR A 133 -14.58 -9.94 -13.01
C THR A 133 -14.22 -10.76 -14.26
N ALA A 134 -13.56 -11.90 -14.10
CA ALA A 134 -13.18 -12.78 -15.22
C ALA A 134 -14.40 -13.28 -16.01
N ARG A 135 -15.54 -13.55 -15.34
CA ARG A 135 -16.79 -13.93 -16.01
C ARG A 135 -17.44 -12.73 -16.71
N ALA A 136 -17.50 -11.58 -16.04
CA ALA A 136 -18.13 -10.38 -16.59
C ALA A 136 -17.43 -9.82 -17.84
N THR A 137 -16.15 -10.12 -18.05
CA THR A 137 -15.41 -9.76 -19.27
C THR A 137 -15.50 -10.79 -20.40
N ALA A 138 -16.03 -11.99 -20.12
CA ALA A 138 -16.17 -13.07 -21.10
C ALA A 138 -17.52 -13.05 -21.84
N ASP A 139 -18.47 -12.26 -21.35
CA ASP A 139 -19.77 -11.97 -21.95
C ASP A 139 -19.74 -10.63 -22.72
#